data_AF-A0A257VUP4-F1
#
_entry.id   AF-A0A257VUP4-F1
#
_cell.length_a   1.000
_cell.length_b   1.000
_cell.length_c   1.000
_cell.angle_alpha   90.00
_cell.angle_beta   90.00
_cell.angle_gamma   90.00
#
_symmetry.space_group_name_H-M   'P 1'
#
loop_
_entity.id
_entity.type
_entity.pdbx_description
1 polymer ?
#
loop_
_entity_poly.entity_id
_entity_poly.type
_entity_poly.pdbx_seq_one_letter_code
_entity_poly.pdbx_strand_id
1 'polypeptide(L)'
;MQILLILLILLPLVLLFLLPGGGMMHGGMFFWMGLLLCFLLISLLRGPGEDIAPVDTARLLSVEEQPAAVKEVMDVRFAEEDNSIRIFRGRLREPAASVYAKLNRSLGIESTPMVQADEQFGAAILLVPQPVDKAIVNAHTRPWVNGLLFALTIITTTWAGAAHQGVNLLLEPGRFAVGLPYALGLLLILGVHELGHYFMARRHQIEVTLPFFIPVPFALGTFGAFIQMRSPVENRRSLFDVAIAGPLAGLAIAIPALLIGLRSSVIINVAAEPATGMMNGG
;
A
#
# COMPACT_ATOMS: atom_id res chain seq x y z
N MET A 1 -17.23 8.07 -7.86
CA MET A 1 -16.91 7.02 -8.85
C MET A 1 -15.99 5.93 -8.29
N GLN A 2 -14.86 6.24 -7.66
CA GLN A 2 -13.87 5.22 -7.25
C GLN A 2 -14.37 4.16 -6.25
N ILE A 3 -15.22 4.51 -5.27
CA ILE A 3 -15.75 3.54 -4.28
C ILE A 3 -16.77 2.59 -4.90
N LEU A 4 -17.64 3.11 -5.77
CA LEU A 4 -18.58 2.28 -6.52
C LEU A 4 -17.81 1.29 -7.39
N LEU A 5 -16.70 1.74 -8.01
CA LEU A 5 -15.83 0.89 -8.79
C LEU A 5 -15.18 -0.22 -7.94
N ILE A 6 -14.62 0.10 -6.77
CA ILE A 6 -13.99 -0.88 -5.86
C ILE A 6 -15.03 -1.88 -5.33
N LEU A 7 -16.22 -1.43 -4.95
CA LEU A 7 -17.33 -2.30 -4.54
C LEU A 7 -17.81 -3.18 -5.69
N LEU A 8 -17.90 -2.65 -6.92
CA LEU A 8 -18.29 -3.41 -8.11
C LEU A 8 -17.25 -4.47 -8.49
N ILE A 9 -15.95 -4.21 -8.24
CA ILE A 9 -14.85 -5.15 -8.45
C ILE A 9 -14.86 -6.27 -7.41
N LEU A 10 -15.16 -5.94 -6.15
CA LEU A 10 -15.21 -6.92 -5.08
C LEU A 10 -16.49 -7.76 -5.10
N LEU A 11 -17.60 -7.23 -5.62
CA LEU A 11 -18.92 -7.89 -5.63
C LEU A 11 -18.94 -9.29 -6.30
N PRO A 12 -18.41 -9.51 -7.52
CA PRO A 12 -18.39 -10.85 -8.13
C PRO A 12 -17.41 -11.81 -7.45
N LEU A 13 -16.34 -11.30 -6.84
CA LEU A 13 -15.41 -12.10 -6.02
C LEU A 13 -16.08 -12.57 -4.71
N VAL A 14 -16.89 -11.70 -4.12
CA VAL A 14 -17.75 -11.97 -2.96
C VAL A 14 -18.84 -13.00 -3.33
N LEU A 15 -19.51 -12.84 -4.47
CA LEU A 15 -20.56 -13.75 -4.95
C LEU A 15 -20.04 -15.16 -5.30
N LEU A 16 -18.86 -15.26 -5.90
CA LEU A 16 -18.22 -16.54 -6.25
C LEU A 16 -17.96 -17.42 -5.01
N PHE A 17 -17.63 -16.80 -3.88
CA PHE A 17 -17.28 -17.50 -2.64
C PHE A 17 -18.44 -17.65 -1.64
N LEU A 18 -19.52 -16.88 -1.77
CA LEU A 18 -20.70 -16.96 -0.89
C LEU A 18 -21.78 -17.95 -1.35
N LEU A 19 -21.73 -18.45 -2.59
CA LEU A 19 -22.71 -19.42 -3.07
C LEU A 19 -22.34 -20.85 -2.64
N PRO A 20 -23.27 -21.61 -2.02
CA PRO A 20 -23.01 -22.96 -1.56
C PRO A 20 -22.91 -23.91 -2.75
N GLY A 21 -21.70 -24.28 -3.14
CA GLY A 21 -21.47 -25.19 -4.27
C GLY A 21 -20.02 -25.33 -4.74
N GLY A 22 -19.03 -24.96 -3.93
CA GLY A 22 -17.60 -25.03 -4.25
C GLY A 22 -17.04 -26.47 -4.29
N GLY A 23 -17.55 -27.31 -5.20
CA GLY A 23 -16.88 -28.54 -5.58
C GLY A 23 -15.57 -28.21 -6.30
N MET A 24 -14.47 -28.71 -5.75
CA MET A 24 -13.06 -28.48 -6.11
C MET A 24 -12.62 -28.87 -7.54
N MET A 25 -13.50 -28.89 -8.55
CA MET A 25 -13.10 -29.21 -9.94
C MET A 25 -13.52 -28.21 -11.02
N HIS A 26 -14.25 -27.14 -10.69
CA HIS A 26 -14.68 -26.13 -11.69
C HIS A 26 -14.28 -24.69 -11.34
N GLY A 27 -13.71 -24.44 -10.15
CA GLY A 27 -13.51 -23.10 -9.59
C GLY A 27 -12.48 -22.20 -10.29
N GLY A 28 -11.53 -22.76 -11.03
CA GLY A 28 -10.48 -21.96 -11.69
C GLY A 28 -11.04 -21.09 -12.82
N MET A 29 -11.84 -21.67 -13.72
CA MET A 29 -12.31 -20.96 -14.92
C MET A 29 -13.32 -19.87 -14.59
N PHE A 30 -14.26 -20.13 -13.66
CA PHE A 30 -15.24 -19.12 -13.24
C PHE A 30 -14.61 -17.96 -12.46
N PHE A 31 -13.56 -18.23 -11.67
CA PHE A 31 -12.76 -17.19 -11.02
C PHE A 31 -12.09 -16.27 -12.05
N TRP A 32 -11.36 -16.85 -13.02
CA TRP A 32 -10.68 -16.07 -14.05
C TRP A 32 -11.66 -15.33 -14.97
N MET A 33 -12.81 -15.91 -15.27
CA MET A 33 -13.85 -15.29 -16.09
C MET A 33 -14.56 -14.13 -15.36
N GLY A 34 -14.79 -14.26 -14.04
CA GLY A 34 -15.30 -13.15 -13.21
C GLY A 34 -14.29 -12.01 -13.09
N LEU A 35 -13.00 -12.33 -12.96
CA LEU A 35 -11.91 -11.35 -12.93
C LEU A 35 -11.77 -10.62 -14.28
N LEU A 36 -11.88 -11.35 -15.39
CA LEU A 36 -11.90 -10.79 -16.75
C LEU A 36 -13.11 -9.87 -16.96
N LEU A 37 -14.31 -10.29 -16.52
CA LEU A 37 -15.53 -9.47 -16.60
C LEU A 37 -15.42 -8.19 -15.78
N CYS A 38 -14.83 -8.25 -14.58
CA CYS A 38 -14.51 -7.06 -13.79
C CYS A 38 -13.58 -6.13 -14.55
N PHE A 39 -12.49 -6.67 -15.10
CA PHE A 39 -11.52 -5.88 -15.86
C PHE A 39 -12.17 -5.20 -17.08
N LEU A 40 -13.05 -5.93 -17.77
CA LEU A 40 -13.78 -5.43 -18.93
C LEU A 40 -14.80 -4.34 -18.55
N LEU A 41 -15.54 -4.53 -17.45
CA LEU A 41 -16.46 -3.52 -16.91
C LEU A 41 -15.72 -2.27 -16.41
N ILE A 42 -14.55 -2.43 -15.77
CA ILE A 42 -13.67 -1.31 -15.40
C ILE A 42 -13.23 -0.56 -16.65
N SER A 43 -12.79 -1.27 -17.69
CA SER A 43 -12.37 -0.68 -18.96
C SER A 43 -13.49 0.08 -19.66
N LEU A 44 -14.73 -0.41 -19.58
CA LEU A 44 -15.91 0.26 -20.13
C LEU A 44 -16.34 1.48 -19.30
N LEU A 45 -16.29 1.39 -17.96
CA LEU A 45 -16.67 2.47 -17.05
C LEU A 45 -15.62 3.57 -16.93
N ARG A 46 -14.35 3.28 -17.24
CA ARG A 46 -13.26 4.26 -17.23
C ARG A 46 -13.30 5.20 -18.46
N GLY A 47 -14.23 4.94 -19.40
CA GLY A 47 -14.17 5.52 -20.75
C GLY A 47 -12.90 5.04 -21.48
N PRO A 48 -12.73 5.28 -22.78
CA PRO A 48 -11.37 5.46 -23.28
C PRO A 48 -10.75 6.49 -22.33
N GLY A 49 -9.67 6.13 -21.63
CA GLY A 49 -8.88 7.15 -20.97
C GLY A 49 -8.69 8.25 -22.01
N GLU A 50 -8.74 9.52 -21.61
CA GLU A 50 -7.97 10.47 -22.39
C GLU A 50 -6.59 9.84 -22.47
N ASP A 51 -6.28 9.28 -23.64
CA ASP A 51 -4.92 9.08 -24.06
C ASP A 51 -4.39 10.50 -24.01
N ILE A 52 -3.85 10.84 -22.84
CA ILE A 52 -2.86 11.89 -22.74
C ILE A 52 -1.78 11.31 -23.62
N ALA A 53 -1.88 11.60 -24.93
CA ALA A 53 -0.81 11.42 -25.87
C ALA A 53 0.45 11.86 -25.12
N PRO A 54 1.56 11.12 -25.16
CA PRO A 54 2.77 11.56 -24.49
C PRO A 54 3.08 12.94 -25.04
N VAL A 55 2.68 13.97 -24.30
CA VAL A 55 2.95 15.33 -24.66
C VAL A 55 4.42 15.39 -24.36
N ASP A 56 5.22 15.43 -25.42
CA ASP A 56 6.66 15.63 -25.36
C ASP A 56 6.90 17.04 -24.80
N THR A 57 6.60 17.23 -23.51
CA THR A 57 6.81 18.46 -22.77
C THR A 57 8.23 18.56 -22.25
N ALA A 58 9.04 17.52 -22.46
CA ALA A 58 10.45 17.47 -22.10
C ALA A 58 11.22 18.50 -22.94
N ARG A 59 11.40 19.68 -22.37
CA ARG A 59 12.12 20.80 -22.97
C ARG A 59 13.53 20.87 -22.39
N LEU A 60 14.55 20.89 -23.24
CA LEU A 60 15.92 21.17 -22.81
C LEU A 60 16.03 22.61 -22.27
N LEU A 61 16.62 22.75 -21.09
CA LEU A 61 16.81 24.05 -20.43
C LEU A 61 18.14 24.68 -20.83
N SER A 62 18.14 25.96 -21.21
CA SER A 62 19.36 26.71 -21.48
C SER A 62 20.13 27.03 -20.19
N VAL A 63 21.41 27.41 -20.30
CA VAL A 63 22.26 27.75 -19.14
C VAL A 63 21.73 28.96 -18.36
N GLU A 64 21.04 29.90 -19.04
CA GLU A 64 20.41 31.06 -18.39
C GLU A 64 19.20 30.66 -17.54
N GLU A 65 18.44 29.66 -17.97
CA GLU A 65 17.23 29.17 -17.27
C GLU A 65 17.56 28.33 -16.02
N GLN A 66 18.82 27.92 -15.85
CA GLN A 66 19.27 27.16 -14.70
C GLN A 66 19.37 28.05 -13.44
N PRO A 67 18.75 27.66 -12.31
CA PRO A 67 18.85 28.40 -11.05
C PRO A 67 20.32 28.52 -10.58
N ALA A 68 20.69 29.70 -10.06
CA ALA A 68 22.06 29.95 -9.57
C ALA A 68 22.48 28.96 -8.48
N ALA A 69 21.55 28.60 -7.59
CA ALA A 69 21.79 27.61 -6.53
C ALA A 69 22.15 26.22 -7.06
N VAL A 70 21.58 25.80 -8.21
CA VAL A 70 21.91 24.51 -8.84
C VAL A 70 23.30 24.56 -9.46
N LYS A 71 23.67 25.68 -10.10
CA LYS A 71 25.00 25.90 -10.69
C LYS A 71 26.11 25.97 -9.63
N GLU A 72 25.79 26.45 -8.42
CA GLU A 72 26.74 26.48 -7.30
C GLU A 72 27.10 25.09 -6.79
N VAL A 73 26.11 24.19 -6.72
CA VAL A 73 26.26 22.88 -6.06
C VAL A 73 26.51 21.71 -7.02
N MET A 74 26.28 21.91 -8.33
CA MET A 74 26.46 20.87 -9.35
C MET A 74 27.13 21.41 -10.61
N ASP A 75 28.00 20.58 -11.19
CA ASP A 75 28.46 20.71 -12.57
C ASP A 75 27.43 20.08 -13.51
N VAL A 76 26.50 20.89 -14.02
CA VAL A 76 25.35 20.46 -14.81
C VAL A 76 25.79 20.04 -16.22
N ARG A 77 25.52 18.80 -16.61
CA ARG A 77 25.80 18.27 -17.95
C ARG A 77 24.56 18.19 -18.83
N PHE A 78 23.41 17.99 -18.20
CA PHE A 78 22.14 17.84 -18.88
C PHE A 78 21.04 18.50 -18.03
N ALA A 79 20.15 19.25 -18.66
CA ALA A 79 19.07 19.95 -17.99
C ALA A 79 17.81 19.88 -18.85
N GLU A 80 16.72 19.39 -18.27
CA GLU A 80 15.41 19.28 -18.93
C GLU A 80 14.30 19.73 -17.97
N GLU A 81 13.21 20.22 -18.53
CA GLU A 81 11.97 20.50 -17.83
C GLU A 81 10.87 19.63 -18.45
N ASP A 82 10.24 18.80 -17.64
CA ASP A 82 9.12 17.94 -18.05
C ASP A 82 7.95 18.20 -17.11
N ASN A 83 6.81 18.61 -17.65
CA ASN A 83 5.60 18.93 -16.88
C ASN A 83 5.86 19.83 -15.65
N SER A 84 6.64 20.90 -15.82
CA SER A 84 7.09 21.84 -14.77
C SER A 84 8.08 21.29 -13.74
N ILE A 85 8.45 20.00 -13.82
CA ILE A 85 9.52 19.41 -13.01
C ILE A 85 10.84 19.67 -13.74
N ARG A 86 11.77 20.35 -13.08
CA ARG A 86 13.09 20.64 -13.65
C ARG A 86 14.10 19.62 -13.17
N ILE A 87 14.72 18.91 -14.10
CA ILE A 87 15.69 17.85 -13.85
C ILE A 87 17.05 18.31 -14.33
N PHE A 88 18.03 18.30 -13.44
CA PHE A 88 19.42 18.65 -13.74
C PHE A 88 20.28 17.43 -13.43
N ARG A 89 21.04 16.93 -14.41
CA ARG A 89 21.96 15.80 -14.24
C ARG A 89 23.40 16.25 -14.36
N GLY A 90 24.27 15.73 -13.51
CA GLY A 90 25.67 16.15 -13.47
C GLY A 90 26.44 15.65 -12.26
N ARG A 91 27.63 16.21 -12.05
CA ARG A 91 28.48 15.87 -10.90
C ARG A 91 28.27 16.86 -9.77
N LEU A 92 27.93 16.37 -8.58
CA LEU A 92 27.85 17.22 -7.40
C LEU A 92 29.24 17.73 -7.03
N ARG A 93 29.32 19.02 -6.66
CA ARG A 93 30.55 19.66 -6.16
C ARG A 93 30.78 19.38 -4.68
N GLU A 94 29.73 18.95 -3.98
CA GLU A 94 29.69 18.71 -2.55
C GLU A 94 28.90 17.43 -2.23
N PRO A 95 28.99 16.88 -1.00
CA PRO A 95 28.18 15.75 -0.58
C PRO A 95 26.67 16.03 -0.72
N ALA A 96 25.91 15.02 -1.17
CA ALA A 96 24.47 15.16 -1.44
C ALA A 96 23.64 15.76 -0.28
N ALA A 97 24.04 15.48 0.98
CA ALA A 97 23.39 16.04 2.15
C ALA A 97 23.56 17.58 2.29
N SER A 98 24.75 18.12 2.00
CA SER A 98 24.96 19.58 2.04
C SER A 98 24.32 20.26 0.83
N VAL A 99 24.35 19.61 -0.34
CA VAL A 99 23.64 20.06 -1.55
C VAL A 99 22.16 20.20 -1.29
N TYR A 100 21.52 19.17 -0.72
CA TYR A 100 20.11 19.22 -0.36
C TYR A 100 19.80 20.38 0.60
N ALA A 101 20.59 20.56 1.66
CA ALA A 101 20.37 21.63 2.63
C ALA A 101 20.50 23.03 2.01
N LYS A 102 21.47 23.24 1.11
CA LYS A 102 21.64 24.51 0.38
C LYS A 102 20.47 24.77 -0.56
N LEU A 103 20.09 23.79 -1.37
CA LEU A 103 18.98 23.91 -2.31
C LEU A 103 17.65 24.16 -1.59
N ASN A 104 17.39 23.45 -0.49
CA ASN A 104 16.17 23.63 0.27
C ASN A 104 16.10 25.03 0.90
N ARG A 105 17.24 25.56 1.37
CA ARG A 105 17.32 26.95 1.88
C ARG A 105 17.05 27.99 0.78
N SER A 106 17.56 27.78 -0.43
CA SER A 106 17.46 28.78 -1.51
C SER A 106 16.19 28.67 -2.33
N LEU A 107 15.67 27.46 -2.55
CA LEU A 107 14.60 27.16 -3.50
C LEU A 107 13.38 26.51 -2.85
N GLY A 108 13.44 26.14 -1.56
CA GLY A 108 12.38 25.43 -0.84
C GLY A 108 11.02 26.15 -0.79
N ILE A 109 11.02 27.47 -1.00
CA ILE A 109 9.79 28.28 -1.08
C ILE A 109 9.03 28.00 -2.38
N GLU A 110 9.73 27.83 -3.49
CA GLU A 110 9.13 27.69 -4.83
C GLU A 110 9.06 26.23 -5.27
N SER A 111 10.03 25.41 -4.86
CA SER A 111 10.20 24.02 -5.30
C SER A 111 10.78 23.13 -4.21
N THR A 112 10.36 21.88 -4.17
CA THR A 112 10.91 20.84 -3.30
C THR A 112 12.10 20.18 -4.03
N PRO A 113 13.36 20.39 -3.59
CA PRO A 113 14.51 19.78 -4.24
C PRO A 113 14.66 18.32 -3.84
N MET A 114 14.94 17.44 -4.80
CA MET A 114 15.25 16.04 -4.55
C MET A 114 16.61 15.72 -5.18
N VAL A 115 17.53 15.20 -4.38
CA VAL A 115 18.86 14.79 -4.84
C VAL A 115 18.88 13.27 -4.97
N GLN A 116 19.13 12.78 -6.17
CA GLN A 116 19.18 11.36 -6.50
C GLN A 116 20.52 10.98 -7.11
N ALA A 117 20.89 9.70 -7.00
CA ALA A 117 22.06 9.17 -7.70
C ALA A 117 21.68 8.89 -9.16
N ASP A 118 22.57 9.21 -10.10
CA ASP A 118 22.36 9.00 -11.52
C ASP A 118 23.54 8.19 -12.07
N GLU A 119 23.28 7.03 -12.67
CA GLU A 119 24.35 6.12 -13.12
C GLU A 119 25.14 6.67 -14.32
N GLN A 120 24.51 7.51 -15.15
CA GLN A 120 25.13 8.04 -16.37
C GLN A 120 25.95 9.30 -16.09
N PHE A 121 25.44 10.19 -15.24
CA PHE A 121 26.00 11.53 -15.02
C PHE A 121 26.53 11.75 -13.60
N GLY A 122 26.28 10.81 -12.67
CA GLY A 122 26.73 10.82 -11.27
C GLY A 122 25.60 11.16 -10.30
N ALA A 123 24.93 12.28 -10.51
CA ALA A 123 23.78 12.70 -9.70
C ALA A 123 22.73 13.42 -10.53
N ALA A 124 21.50 13.41 -10.02
CA ALA A 124 20.37 14.16 -10.55
C ALA A 124 19.75 15.02 -9.44
N ILE A 125 19.47 16.29 -9.74
CA ILE A 125 18.68 17.20 -8.91
C ILE A 125 17.34 17.40 -9.61
N LEU A 126 16.25 17.00 -8.96
CA LEU A 126 14.90 17.26 -9.41
C LEU A 126 14.32 18.41 -8.58
N LEU A 127 13.78 19.44 -9.24
CA LEU A 127 13.04 20.52 -8.59
C LEU A 127 11.57 20.34 -8.94
N VAL A 128 10.77 19.96 -7.95
CA VAL A 128 9.32 19.78 -8.10
C VAL A 128 8.63 21.06 -7.61
N PRO A 129 7.84 21.78 -8.44
CA PRO A 129 7.17 23.00 -8.00
C PRO A 129 6.19 22.74 -6.86
N GLN A 130 6.17 23.61 -5.85
CA GLN A 130 5.25 23.52 -4.71
C GLN A 130 3.75 23.41 -5.08
N PRO A 131 3.21 24.06 -6.14
CA PRO A 131 1.81 23.88 -6.53
C PRO A 131 1.51 22.45 -7.00
N VAL A 132 2.44 21.82 -7.70
CA VAL A 132 2.34 20.44 -8.19
C VAL A 132 2.46 19.47 -7.01
N ASP A 133 3.44 19.70 -6.13
CA ASP A 133 3.63 18.94 -4.90
C ASP A 133 2.38 19.02 -4.01
N LYS A 134 1.86 20.24 -3.79
CA LYS A 134 0.61 20.47 -3.04
C LYS A 134 -0.61 19.86 -3.71
N ALA A 135 -0.72 19.84 -5.03
CA ALA A 135 -1.86 19.20 -5.71
C ALA A 135 -1.85 17.68 -5.53
N ILE A 136 -0.66 17.05 -5.59
CA ILE A 136 -0.48 15.62 -5.30
C ILE A 136 -0.80 15.32 -3.83
N VAL A 137 -0.32 16.17 -2.92
CA VAL A 137 -0.54 16.07 -1.46
C VAL A 137 -2.02 16.29 -1.09
N ASN A 138 -2.72 17.23 -1.73
CA ASN A 138 -4.06 17.65 -1.37
C ASN A 138 -5.18 16.86 -2.06
N ALA A 139 -4.88 15.73 -2.71
CA ALA A 139 -5.92 14.79 -3.11
C ALA A 139 -6.76 14.43 -1.87
N HIS A 140 -7.96 15.01 -1.76
CA HIS A 140 -8.79 14.96 -0.56
C HIS A 140 -9.21 13.52 -0.27
N THR A 141 -8.51 12.84 0.64
CA THR A 141 -9.01 11.60 1.22
C THR A 141 -10.12 11.94 2.19
N ARG A 142 -11.34 11.57 1.83
CA ARG A 142 -12.52 11.82 2.67
C ARG A 142 -12.42 10.91 3.90
N PRO A 143 -12.32 11.43 5.13
CA PRO A 143 -12.01 10.64 6.32
C PRO A 143 -13.05 9.56 6.63
N TRP A 144 -14.30 9.76 6.21
CA TRP A 144 -15.35 8.75 6.32
C TRP A 144 -15.06 7.47 5.51
N VAL A 145 -14.26 7.56 4.44
CA VAL A 145 -13.88 6.41 3.61
C VAL A 145 -12.96 5.48 4.40
N ASN A 146 -12.00 6.03 5.14
CA ASN A 146 -11.13 5.25 6.00
C ASN A 146 -11.94 4.54 7.10
N GLY A 147 -12.91 5.25 7.68
CA GLY A 147 -13.83 4.68 8.66
C GLY A 147 -14.69 3.55 8.08
N LEU A 148 -15.25 3.73 6.88
CA LEU A 148 -16.02 2.71 6.19
C LEU A 148 -15.17 1.48 5.86
N LEU A 149 -13.98 1.68 5.30
CA LEU A 149 -13.06 0.59 4.96
C LEU A 149 -12.64 -0.18 6.19
N PHE A 150 -12.36 0.50 7.30
CA PHE A 150 -12.05 -0.15 8.57
C PHE A 150 -13.24 -0.96 9.09
N ALA A 151 -14.46 -0.41 9.05
CA ALA A 151 -15.67 -1.13 9.44
C ALA A 151 -15.91 -2.38 8.58
N LEU A 152 -15.76 -2.26 7.25
CA LEU A 152 -15.83 -3.40 6.34
C LEU A 152 -14.76 -4.44 6.64
N THR A 153 -13.55 -4.00 7.01
CA THR A 153 -12.45 -4.91 7.34
C THR A 153 -12.74 -5.66 8.64
N ILE A 154 -13.33 -5.02 9.65
CA ILE A 154 -13.83 -5.71 10.85
C ILE A 154 -14.83 -6.80 10.46
N ILE A 155 -15.76 -6.50 9.56
CA ILE A 155 -16.78 -7.47 9.14
C ILE A 155 -16.13 -8.66 8.42
N THR A 156 -15.26 -8.41 7.44
CA THR A 156 -14.65 -9.47 6.64
C THR A 156 -13.65 -10.30 7.44
N THR A 157 -12.88 -9.69 8.36
CA THR A 157 -11.98 -10.41 9.27
C THR A 157 -12.74 -11.23 10.31
N THR A 158 -13.86 -10.72 10.82
CA THR A 158 -14.72 -11.50 11.74
C THR A 158 -15.35 -12.69 11.03
N TRP A 159 -15.81 -12.50 9.79
CA TRP A 159 -16.30 -13.59 8.95
C TRP A 159 -15.22 -14.67 8.72
N ALA A 160 -14.02 -14.26 8.31
CA ALA A 160 -12.89 -15.18 8.09
C ALA A 160 -12.52 -15.93 9.38
N GLY A 161 -12.51 -15.25 10.52
CA GLY A 161 -12.25 -15.87 11.82
C GLY A 161 -13.28 -16.93 12.22
N ALA A 162 -14.57 -16.69 11.94
CA ALA A 162 -15.62 -17.69 12.17
C ALA A 162 -15.49 -18.89 11.21
N ALA A 163 -15.15 -18.62 9.94
CA ALA A 163 -14.91 -19.66 8.94
C ALA A 163 -13.71 -20.55 9.31
N HIS A 164 -12.62 -19.98 9.84
CA HIS A 164 -11.46 -20.75 10.33
C HIS A 164 -11.81 -21.67 11.51
N GLN A 165 -12.87 -21.37 12.27
CA GLN A 165 -13.39 -22.23 13.32
C GLN A 165 -14.45 -23.23 12.81
N GLY A 166 -14.64 -23.33 11.49
CA GLY A 166 -15.60 -24.24 10.86
C GLY A 166 -17.06 -23.78 10.96
N VAL A 167 -17.33 -22.54 11.38
CA VAL A 167 -18.69 -22.01 11.49
C VAL A 167 -19.18 -21.55 10.12
N ASN A 168 -20.28 -22.12 9.64
CA ASN A 168 -20.95 -21.65 8.44
C ASN A 168 -21.94 -20.53 8.79
N LEU A 169 -21.48 -19.28 8.66
CA LEU A 169 -22.27 -18.09 9.00
C LEU A 169 -23.52 -17.89 8.13
N LEU A 170 -23.63 -18.55 6.97
CA LEU A 170 -24.85 -18.51 6.16
C LEU A 170 -25.98 -19.30 6.80
N LEU A 171 -25.64 -20.37 7.52
CA LEU A 171 -26.59 -21.25 8.20
C LEU A 171 -26.78 -20.83 9.67
N GLU A 172 -25.72 -20.33 10.31
CA GLU A 172 -25.69 -19.94 11.72
C GLU A 172 -25.27 -18.47 11.90
N PRO A 173 -26.04 -17.48 11.38
CA PRO A 173 -25.65 -16.08 11.42
C PRO A 173 -25.49 -15.52 12.84
N GLY A 174 -26.19 -16.11 13.82
CA GLY A 174 -26.07 -15.73 15.24
C GLY A 174 -24.69 -16.01 15.85
N ARG A 175 -23.83 -16.79 15.17
CA ARG A 175 -22.48 -17.13 15.64
C ARG A 175 -21.38 -16.24 15.05
N PHE A 176 -21.74 -15.12 14.42
CA PHE A 176 -20.78 -14.16 13.87
C PHE A 176 -19.69 -13.74 14.88
N ALA A 177 -20.08 -13.53 16.14
CA ALA A 177 -19.17 -13.09 17.21
C ALA A 177 -18.02 -14.08 17.52
N VAL A 178 -18.14 -15.35 17.11
CA VAL A 178 -17.10 -16.38 17.32
C VAL A 178 -15.78 -16.00 16.62
N GLY A 179 -15.85 -15.27 15.51
CA GLY A 179 -14.67 -14.78 14.79
C GLY A 179 -14.04 -13.50 15.35
N LEU A 180 -14.66 -12.84 16.33
CA LEU A 180 -14.18 -11.56 16.87
C LEU A 180 -12.77 -11.63 17.47
N PRO A 181 -12.38 -12.66 18.26
CA PRO A 181 -11.03 -12.73 18.81
C PRO A 181 -9.94 -12.74 17.73
N TYR A 182 -10.22 -13.43 16.61
CA TYR A 182 -9.34 -13.45 15.44
C TYR A 182 -9.25 -12.06 14.78
N ALA A 183 -10.40 -11.42 14.51
CA ALA A 183 -10.45 -10.10 13.90
C ALA A 183 -9.73 -9.05 14.75
N LEU A 184 -9.98 -9.03 16.06
CA LEU A 184 -9.36 -8.11 17.00
C LEU A 184 -7.85 -8.30 17.05
N GLY A 185 -7.36 -9.55 17.16
CA GLY A 185 -5.94 -9.85 17.16
C GLY A 185 -5.24 -9.39 15.88
N LEU A 186 -5.80 -9.75 14.73
CA LEU A 186 -5.25 -9.39 13.42
C LEU A 186 -5.26 -7.87 13.21
N LEU A 187 -6.40 -7.21 13.43
CA LEU A 187 -6.53 -5.76 13.21
C LEU A 187 -5.69 -4.95 14.19
N LEU A 188 -5.48 -5.43 15.42
CA LEU A 188 -4.59 -4.77 16.38
C LEU A 188 -3.14 -4.81 15.87
N ILE A 189 -2.67 -5.95 15.39
CA ILE A 189 -1.30 -6.09 14.85
C ILE A 189 -1.12 -5.19 13.63
N LEU A 190 -2.03 -5.26 12.64
CA LEU A 190 -1.99 -4.45 11.43
C LEU A 190 -2.11 -2.95 11.74
N GLY A 191 -3.06 -2.59 12.61
CA GLY A 191 -3.29 -1.22 13.01
C GLY A 191 -2.07 -0.62 13.69
N VAL A 192 -1.46 -1.33 14.64
CA VAL A 192 -0.24 -0.85 15.31
C VAL A 192 0.96 -0.83 14.37
N HIS A 193 1.06 -1.78 13.42
CA HIS A 193 2.08 -1.76 12.38
C HIS A 193 2.01 -0.48 11.53
N GLU A 194 0.84 -0.16 10.99
CA GLU A 194 0.66 1.06 10.18
C GLU A 194 0.78 2.34 11.01
N LEU A 195 0.34 2.32 12.27
CA LEU A 195 0.53 3.45 13.18
C LEU A 195 2.02 3.67 13.50
N GLY A 196 2.84 2.62 13.55
CA GLY A 196 4.29 2.72 13.67
C GLY A 196 4.90 3.50 12.51
N HIS A 197 4.52 3.15 11.27
CA HIS A 197 4.90 3.92 10.08
C HIS A 197 4.39 5.37 10.16
N TYR A 198 3.13 5.58 10.55
CA TYR A 198 2.50 6.90 10.64
C TYR A 198 3.24 7.83 11.63
N PHE A 199 3.47 7.38 12.86
CA PHE A 199 4.10 8.21 13.87
C PHE A 199 5.55 8.53 13.54
N MET A 200 6.30 7.57 12.99
CA MET A 200 7.67 7.81 12.56
C MET A 200 7.72 8.78 11.38
N ALA A 201 6.84 8.64 10.39
CA ALA A 201 6.76 9.57 9.27
C ALA A 201 6.47 10.99 9.74
N ARG A 202 5.51 11.16 10.66
CA ARG A 202 5.19 12.46 11.26
C ARG A 202 6.34 13.06 12.06
N ARG A 203 7.14 12.22 12.74
CA ARG A 203 8.36 12.66 13.43
C ARG A 203 9.41 13.22 12.47
N HIS A 204 9.49 12.67 11.25
CA HIS A 204 10.35 13.16 10.18
C HIS A 204 9.70 14.25 9.31
N GLN A 205 8.57 14.83 9.74
CA GLN A 205 7.83 15.85 9.01
C GLN A 205 7.36 15.40 7.61
N ILE A 206 7.25 14.08 7.40
CA ILE A 206 6.72 13.50 6.16
C ILE A 206 5.19 13.51 6.25
N GLU A 207 4.55 14.05 5.23
CA GLU A 207 3.09 14.05 5.13
C GLU A 207 2.60 12.67 4.71
N VAL A 208 1.73 12.08 5.54
CA VAL A 208 1.18 10.73 5.33
C VAL A 208 -0.31 10.71 5.65
N THR A 209 -1.03 9.78 5.02
CA THR A 209 -2.44 9.54 5.32
C THR A 209 -2.63 8.75 6.61
N LEU A 210 -3.86 8.75 7.12
CA LEU A 210 -4.30 7.71 8.06
C LEU A 210 -4.28 6.33 7.37
N PRO A 211 -4.19 5.23 8.14
CA PRO A 211 -4.19 3.88 7.59
C PRO A 211 -5.44 3.58 6.76
N PHE A 212 -5.23 2.99 5.59
CA PHE A 212 -6.27 2.44 4.72
C PHE A 212 -6.28 0.93 4.86
N PHE A 213 -7.34 0.39 5.44
CA PHE A 213 -7.54 -1.06 5.53
C PHE A 213 -8.18 -1.57 4.23
N ILE A 214 -7.73 -2.74 3.76
CA ILE A 214 -8.22 -3.37 2.54
C ILE A 214 -9.06 -4.60 2.93
N PRO A 215 -10.40 -4.50 2.95
CA PRO A 215 -11.26 -5.62 3.29
C PRO A 215 -11.31 -6.64 2.14
N VAL A 216 -11.20 -7.92 2.46
CA VAL A 216 -11.52 -9.02 1.53
C VAL A 216 -12.24 -10.14 2.27
N PRO A 217 -13.27 -10.78 1.70
CA PRO A 217 -14.08 -11.78 2.41
C PRO A 217 -13.43 -13.17 2.48
N PHE A 218 -12.22 -13.34 1.95
CA PHE A 218 -11.50 -14.62 1.86
C PHE A 218 -10.11 -14.52 2.50
N ALA A 219 -9.39 -15.63 2.55
CA ALA A 219 -8.09 -15.76 3.19
C ALA A 219 -8.13 -15.25 4.64
N LEU A 220 -7.36 -14.21 4.97
CA LEU A 220 -7.30 -13.68 6.33
C LEU A 220 -8.45 -12.72 6.67
N GLY A 221 -9.32 -12.41 5.71
CA GLY A 221 -10.36 -11.39 5.87
C GLY A 221 -9.91 -9.96 5.54
N THR A 222 -8.64 -9.78 5.16
CA THR A 222 -8.04 -8.50 4.75
C THR A 222 -6.76 -8.75 3.94
N PHE A 223 -6.41 -7.83 3.05
CA PHE A 223 -5.09 -7.79 2.41
C PHE A 223 -4.05 -7.00 3.20
N GLY A 224 -4.44 -6.45 4.35
CA GLY A 224 -3.58 -5.58 5.13
C GLY A 224 -4.16 -4.18 5.24
N ALA A 225 -3.32 -3.30 5.76
CA ALA A 225 -3.51 -1.87 5.72
C ALA A 225 -2.26 -1.21 5.17
N PHE A 226 -2.37 0.03 4.71
CA PHE A 226 -1.22 0.82 4.31
C PHE A 226 -1.45 2.30 4.59
N ILE A 227 -0.37 3.04 4.82
CA ILE A 227 -0.35 4.50 4.74
C ILE A 227 0.15 4.95 3.37
N GLN A 228 -0.39 6.06 2.88
CA GLN A 228 0.09 6.69 1.65
C GLN A 228 0.98 7.88 2.00
N MET A 229 2.23 7.86 1.52
CA MET A 229 3.12 9.01 1.56
C MET A 229 2.64 10.08 0.57
N ARG A 230 2.58 11.33 1.03
CA ARG A 230 2.10 12.47 0.26
C ARG A 230 3.20 13.46 -0.09
N SER A 231 4.20 13.58 0.77
CA SER A 231 5.37 14.41 0.51
C SER A 231 6.58 13.55 0.16
N PRO A 232 7.54 14.09 -0.62
CA PRO A 232 8.84 13.45 -0.82
C PRO A 232 9.59 13.22 0.50
N VAL A 233 10.42 12.17 0.55
CA VAL A 233 11.30 11.91 1.69
C VAL A 233 12.67 12.53 1.42
N GLU A 234 13.10 13.42 2.30
CA GLU A 234 14.30 14.25 2.12
C GLU A 234 15.60 13.45 2.14
N ASN A 235 15.65 12.34 2.90
CA ASN A 235 16.86 11.57 3.08
C ASN A 235 16.59 10.08 3.32
N ARG A 236 17.58 9.24 2.98
CA ARG A 236 17.48 7.77 3.08
C ARG A 236 17.38 7.26 4.52
N ARG A 237 17.87 8.02 5.51
CA ARG A 237 17.79 7.64 6.93
C ARG A 237 16.36 7.74 7.44
N SER A 238 15.66 8.84 7.17
CA SER A 238 14.25 9.02 7.45
C SER A 238 13.41 7.91 6.80
N LEU A 239 13.74 7.56 5.55
CA LEU A 239 13.05 6.48 4.83
C LEU A 239 13.25 5.12 5.53
N PHE A 240 14.48 4.82 5.96
CA PHE A 240 14.80 3.62 6.72
C PHE A 240 14.11 3.59 8.09
N ASP A 241 14.13 4.70 8.82
CA ASP A 241 13.51 4.83 10.15
C ASP A 241 12.00 4.60 10.06
N VAL A 242 11.34 5.19 9.05
CA VAL A 242 9.92 4.93 8.78
C VAL A 242 9.69 3.47 8.41
N ALA A 243 10.51 2.90 7.54
CA ALA A 243 10.35 1.51 7.08
C ALA A 243 10.49 0.47 8.20
N ILE A 244 11.36 0.69 9.19
CA ILE A 244 11.56 -0.24 10.30
C ILE A 244 10.54 -0.05 11.44
N ALA A 245 10.00 1.17 11.61
CA ALA A 245 9.10 1.48 12.72
C ALA A 245 7.82 0.63 12.72
N GLY A 246 7.20 0.41 11.56
CA GLY A 246 5.98 -0.40 11.44
C GLY A 246 6.19 -1.86 11.84
N PRO A 247 7.15 -2.59 11.23
CA PRO A 247 7.49 -3.95 11.60
C PRO A 247 7.80 -4.14 13.09
N LEU A 248 8.58 -3.22 13.70
CA LEU A 248 8.90 -3.30 15.13
C LEU A 248 7.67 -3.08 16.01
N ALA A 249 6.82 -2.10 15.67
CA ALA A 249 5.58 -1.85 16.41
C ALA A 249 4.61 -3.04 16.30
N GLY A 250 4.43 -3.59 15.10
CA GLY A 250 3.61 -4.78 14.87
C GLY A 250 4.15 -6.01 15.62
N LEU A 251 5.47 -6.23 15.61
CA LEU A 251 6.12 -7.32 16.33
C LEU A 251 5.90 -7.23 17.85
N ALA A 252 5.98 -6.01 18.41
CA ALA A 252 5.74 -5.77 19.83
C ALA A 252 4.33 -6.19 20.29
N ILE A 253 3.34 -6.17 19.39
CA ILE A 253 1.98 -6.66 19.64
C ILE A 253 1.84 -8.15 19.31
N ALA A 254 2.48 -8.60 18.22
CA ALA A 254 2.40 -9.98 17.77
C ALA A 254 2.97 -10.97 18.79
N ILE A 255 4.06 -10.61 19.49
CA ILE A 255 4.68 -11.48 20.51
C ILE A 255 3.70 -11.77 21.68
N PRO A 256 3.13 -10.77 22.37
CA PRO A 256 2.10 -11.01 23.38
C PRO A 256 0.89 -11.79 22.85
N ALA A 257 0.39 -11.43 21.68
CA ALA A 257 -0.75 -12.12 21.07
C ALA A 257 -0.45 -13.61 20.82
N LEU A 258 0.74 -13.93 20.31
CA LEU A 258 1.22 -15.30 20.12
C LEU A 258 1.29 -16.06 21.44
N LEU A 259 1.88 -15.46 22.48
CA LEU A 259 2.01 -16.10 23.79
C LEU A 259 0.65 -16.40 24.43
N ILE A 260 -0.31 -15.47 24.31
CA ILE A 260 -1.69 -15.66 24.77
C ILE A 260 -2.35 -16.78 23.97
N GLY A 261 -2.23 -16.76 22.65
CA GLY A 261 -2.77 -17.79 21.76
C GLY A 261 -2.22 -19.19 22.07
N LEU A 262 -0.91 -19.32 22.24
CA LEU A 262 -0.25 -20.58 22.59
C LEU A 262 -0.70 -21.10 23.95
N ARG A 263 -0.81 -20.23 24.96
CA ARG A 263 -1.33 -20.62 26.29
C ARG A 263 -2.79 -21.07 26.26
N SER A 264 -3.57 -20.56 25.31
CA SER A 264 -5.00 -20.86 25.17
C SER A 264 -5.27 -22.01 24.20
N SER A 265 -4.22 -22.56 23.58
CA SER A 265 -4.33 -23.63 22.60
C SER A 265 -4.63 -24.98 23.25
N VAL A 266 -5.40 -25.82 22.56
CA VAL A 266 -5.69 -27.20 22.95
C VAL A 266 -4.85 -28.13 22.09
N ILE A 267 -4.15 -29.07 22.71
CA ILE A 267 -3.38 -30.09 22.00
C ILE A 267 -4.36 -31.17 21.53
N ILE A 268 -4.48 -31.34 20.21
CA ILE A 268 -5.28 -32.41 19.61
C ILE A 268 -4.33 -33.56 19.27
N ASN A 269 -4.45 -34.67 20.00
CA ASN A 269 -3.74 -35.90 19.66
C ASN A 269 -4.42 -36.56 18.47
N VAL A 270 -3.82 -36.44 17.28
CA VAL A 270 -4.23 -37.22 16.12
C VAL A 270 -3.69 -38.63 16.32
N ALA A 271 -4.51 -39.52 16.89
CA ALA A 271 -4.20 -40.94 16.87
C ALA A 271 -4.09 -41.36 15.39
N ALA A 272 -2.92 -41.84 14.99
CA ALA A 272 -2.71 -42.35 13.65
C ALA A 272 -3.71 -43.49 13.41
N GLU A 273 -4.65 -43.30 12.49
CA GLU A 273 -5.38 -44.45 11.96
C GLU A 273 -4.35 -45.38 11.33
N PRO A 274 -4.31 -46.67 11.72
CA PRO A 274 -3.43 -47.60 11.05
C PRO A 274 -3.86 -47.63 9.59
N ALA A 275 -2.93 -47.30 8.70
CA ALA A 275 -3.11 -47.47 7.27
C ALA A 275 -3.40 -48.96 7.01
N THR A 276 -4.69 -49.32 7.00
CA THR A 276 -5.16 -50.58 6.45
C THR A 276 -4.85 -50.54 4.96
N GLY A 277 -3.63 -50.98 4.65
CA GLY A 277 -3.15 -51.16 3.29
C GLY A 277 -4.17 -51.99 2.52
N MET A 278 -4.61 -51.44 1.40
CA MET A 278 -5.32 -52.18 0.36
C MET A 278 -4.39 -53.27 -0.18
N MET A 279 -4.33 -54.41 0.51
CA MET A 279 -3.92 -55.68 -0.07
C MET A 279 -5.19 -56.40 -0.52
N ASN A 280 -5.66 -56.08 -1.73
CA ASN A 280 -6.46 -57.02 -2.50
C ASN A 280 -5.58 -57.50 -3.67
N GLY A 281 -4.80 -58.55 -3.37
CA GLY A 281 -4.26 -59.45 -4.37
C GLY A 281 -5.13 -60.71 -4.41
N GLY A 282 -5.42 -61.19 -5.62
CA GLY A 282 -6.18 -62.41 -5.88
C GLY A 282 -6.92 -62.34 -7.20
#